data_AF-A0A8C7KZG2-F1
#
_entry.id   AF-A0A8C7KZG2-F1
#
_cell.length_a   1.000
_cell.length_b   1.000
_cell.length_c   1.000
_cell.angle_alpha   90.00
_cell.angle_beta   90.00
_cell.angle_gamma   90.00
#
_symmetry.space_group_name_H-M   'P 1'
#
loop_
_entity.id
_entity.type
_entity.pdbx_description
1 polymer ?
#
loop_
_entity_poly.entity_id
_entity_poly.type
_entity_poly.pdbx_seq_one_letter_code
_entity_poly.pdbx_strand_id
1 'polypeptide(L)'
;LAMEQGSGFSFMKYGTAASFAMVLLAYWFRSPGESGLDNRLDTVLSSLLRAESKVGMNNARPRVAIGLGGCVDVIVDGVTLLNKIGLPPTGQPLHHDYIENADQLAQSFAYFFAPGAASERFVINDTLFSQLVEASRELPDNRWAIGGNAPVMAGRMATEGCDVLLGGSFSPDFADILSQHITVAGNVVEEPDIHLILEYPSGATWGQYTARRANRYIVHSDDHNPYLASLQDFEVKLQDFHPDLLVVGGLQMMDSFPFQRGEREALLSRLGSLLSSSSPRTGVHFEMASFVDEGLMGDLLRLILPHADSLGMNEQELPNLLSLLRGSNVTVLSDPNPRVATVLDQMRALYRLFNQRYRDANEDSRPLTRLHVHTLAFQAMIVTRGSQWKNTMSAVAKASLTANRHVCGSPDIDPSKARLIMDESFSVSSKEGSQRIPLEETRPVSCWDEEDYEICVAPVLVCTEVYQTAGGGDNISAAGLVLQI
;
A
#
# COMPACT_ATOMS: atom_id res chain seq x y z
N LEU A 1 80.47 -18.40 -43.42
CA LEU A 1 79.41 -17.50 -43.93
C LEU A 1 78.43 -18.36 -44.71
N ALA A 2 77.45 -18.93 -43.99
CA ALA A 2 76.45 -19.84 -44.54
C ALA A 2 75.07 -19.44 -44.00
N MET A 3 74.06 -19.70 -44.83
CA MET A 3 72.66 -19.27 -44.80
C MET A 3 71.88 -19.65 -43.53
N GLU A 4 70.90 -18.82 -43.17
CA GLU A 4 69.57 -19.26 -42.73
C GLU A 4 68.54 -18.11 -42.86
N GLN A 5 67.65 -18.23 -43.85
CA GLN A 5 66.40 -17.43 -43.94
C GLN A 5 65.27 -18.30 -43.37
N GLY A 6 64.78 -17.95 -42.18
CA GLY A 6 63.57 -18.53 -41.61
C GLY A 6 62.32 -17.83 -42.12
N SER A 7 61.44 -18.57 -42.79
CA SER A 7 60.08 -18.13 -43.14
C SER A 7 59.13 -18.32 -41.96
N GLY A 8 58.71 -17.23 -41.32
CA GLY A 8 57.62 -17.24 -40.34
C GLY A 8 56.26 -17.03 -41.05
N PHE A 9 55.50 -18.11 -41.23
CA PHE A 9 54.10 -18.04 -41.67
C PHE A 9 53.22 -17.46 -40.54
N SER A 10 52.41 -16.46 -40.88
CA SER A 10 51.46 -15.79 -40.00
C SER A 10 50.32 -16.74 -39.59
N PHE A 11 50.36 -17.21 -38.35
CA PHE A 11 49.22 -17.85 -37.70
C PHE A 11 48.33 -16.77 -37.11
N MET A 12 47.25 -16.38 -37.80
CA MET A 12 46.18 -15.65 -37.15
C MET A 12 44.80 -15.99 -37.72
N LYS A 13 43.88 -16.27 -36.79
CA LYS A 13 42.41 -16.08 -36.85
C LYS A 13 41.50 -17.22 -37.34
N TYR A 14 41.73 -18.46 -36.93
CA TYR A 14 40.63 -19.44 -36.85
C TYR A 14 39.82 -19.34 -35.53
N GLY A 15 40.41 -18.79 -34.47
CA GLY A 15 39.75 -18.64 -33.18
C GLY A 15 38.57 -17.66 -33.19
N THR A 16 38.70 -16.52 -33.90
CA THR A 16 37.66 -15.48 -33.94
C THR A 16 36.44 -15.92 -34.74
N ALA A 17 36.64 -16.65 -35.84
CA ALA A 17 35.55 -17.23 -36.62
C ALA A 17 34.83 -18.35 -35.85
N ALA A 18 35.57 -19.18 -35.11
CA ALA A 18 34.99 -20.21 -34.24
C ALA A 18 34.18 -19.61 -33.08
N SER A 19 34.67 -18.54 -32.44
CA SER A 19 33.94 -17.82 -31.39
C SER A 19 32.65 -17.18 -31.94
N PHE A 20 32.70 -16.58 -33.13
CA PHE A 20 31.52 -15.98 -33.74
C PHE A 20 30.48 -17.04 -34.15
N ALA A 21 30.93 -18.18 -34.67
CA ALA A 21 30.08 -19.33 -34.97
C ALA A 21 29.46 -19.93 -33.70
N MET A 22 30.20 -19.98 -32.59
CA MET A 22 29.68 -20.43 -31.29
C MET A 22 28.66 -19.44 -30.70
N VAL A 23 28.83 -18.13 -30.88
CA VAL A 23 27.83 -17.12 -30.48
C VAL A 23 26.57 -17.24 -31.33
N LEU A 24 26.71 -17.43 -32.65
CA LEU A 24 25.57 -17.67 -33.54
C LEU A 24 24.85 -18.99 -33.23
N LEU A 25 25.60 -20.06 -32.94
CA LEU A 25 25.05 -21.33 -32.48
C LEU A 25 24.37 -21.18 -31.12
N ALA A 26 24.94 -20.43 -30.17
CA ALA A 26 24.31 -20.15 -28.87
C ALA A 26 23.05 -19.29 -29.00
N TYR A 27 23.00 -18.37 -29.97
CA TYR A 27 21.79 -17.61 -30.31
C TYR A 27 20.73 -18.50 -30.97
N TRP A 28 21.13 -19.39 -31.88
CA TRP A 28 20.23 -20.27 -32.63
C TRP A 28 19.73 -21.48 -31.80
N PHE A 29 20.55 -21.95 -30.85
CA PHE A 29 20.22 -22.95 -29.83
C PHE A 29 19.84 -22.31 -28.49
N ARG A 30 19.57 -21.00 -28.44
CA ARG A 30 18.99 -20.37 -27.25
C ARG A 30 17.66 -21.07 -26.99
N SER A 31 17.63 -21.86 -25.93
CA SER A 31 16.52 -22.74 -25.57
C SER A 31 15.22 -21.92 -25.46
N PRO A 32 14.05 -22.42 -25.90
CA PRO A 32 12.75 -21.73 -25.81
C PRO A 32 12.25 -21.43 -24.39
N GLY A 33 13.11 -21.51 -23.36
CA GLY A 33 12.77 -21.26 -21.96
C GLY A 33 12.31 -19.83 -21.66
N GLU A 34 12.78 -18.82 -22.40
CA GLU A 34 12.25 -17.45 -22.28
C GLU A 34 10.83 -17.35 -22.85
N SER A 35 10.56 -17.97 -24.00
CA SER A 35 9.21 -17.95 -24.61
C SER A 35 8.13 -18.66 -23.79
N GLY A 36 8.49 -19.64 -22.95
CA GLY A 36 7.54 -20.35 -22.09
C GLY A 36 7.10 -19.56 -20.85
N LEU A 37 8.03 -18.80 -20.26
CA LEU A 37 7.75 -17.92 -19.11
C LEU A 37 6.91 -16.71 -19.53
N ASP A 38 7.20 -16.14 -20.70
CA ASP A 38 6.42 -15.06 -21.30
C ASP A 38 4.98 -15.52 -21.60
N ASN A 39 4.82 -16.71 -22.19
CA ASN A 39 3.50 -17.30 -22.46
C ASN A 39 2.67 -17.54 -21.18
N ARG A 40 3.31 -17.96 -20.08
CA ARG A 40 2.64 -18.14 -18.78
C ARG A 40 2.16 -16.80 -18.22
N LEU A 41 3.02 -15.79 -18.23
CA LEU A 41 2.68 -14.45 -17.72
C LEU A 41 1.53 -13.84 -18.52
N ASP A 42 1.55 -13.97 -19.85
CA ASP A 42 0.48 -13.51 -20.75
C ASP A 42 -0.85 -14.23 -20.48
N THR A 43 -0.80 -15.54 -20.23
CA THR A 43 -2.00 -16.35 -19.91
C THR A 43 -2.61 -15.93 -18.57
N VAL A 44 -1.77 -15.69 -17.56
CA VAL A 44 -2.21 -15.19 -16.25
C VAL A 44 -2.80 -13.79 -16.39
N LEU A 45 -2.11 -12.87 -17.07
CA LEU A 45 -2.57 -11.49 -17.28
C LEU A 45 -3.91 -11.46 -18.01
N SER A 46 -4.03 -12.14 -19.15
CA SER A 46 -5.29 -12.19 -19.91
C SER A 46 -6.44 -12.80 -19.10
N SER A 47 -6.15 -13.80 -18.26
CA SER A 47 -7.16 -14.41 -17.39
C SER A 47 -7.57 -13.52 -16.22
N LEU A 48 -6.65 -12.74 -15.64
CA LEU A 48 -6.95 -11.72 -14.63
C LEU A 48 -7.78 -10.57 -15.23
N LEU A 49 -7.41 -10.07 -16.41
CA LEU A 49 -8.18 -9.04 -17.12
C LEU A 49 -9.60 -9.52 -17.43
N ARG A 50 -9.75 -10.78 -17.84
CA ARG A 50 -11.08 -11.40 -18.03
C ARG A 50 -11.86 -11.54 -16.73
N ALA A 51 -11.19 -11.76 -15.59
CA ALA A 51 -11.82 -11.82 -14.28
C ALA A 51 -12.31 -10.44 -13.82
N GLU A 52 -11.49 -9.39 -13.99
CA GLU A 52 -11.85 -7.99 -13.77
C GLU A 52 -13.05 -7.60 -14.64
N SER A 53 -13.03 -7.93 -15.94
CA SER A 53 -14.06 -7.52 -16.90
C SER A 53 -15.40 -8.26 -16.76
N LYS A 54 -15.54 -9.23 -15.87
CA LYS A 54 -16.83 -9.93 -15.66
C LYS A 54 -17.89 -9.02 -15.05
N VAL A 55 -17.45 -7.99 -14.34
CA VAL A 55 -18.30 -7.04 -13.64
C VAL A 55 -17.88 -5.65 -14.07
N GLY A 56 -18.79 -4.94 -14.71
CA GLY A 56 -18.62 -3.53 -15.06
C GLY A 56 -19.27 -2.63 -14.02
N MET A 57 -18.83 -1.38 -13.98
CA MET A 57 -19.58 -0.33 -13.31
C MET A 57 -20.84 -0.02 -14.11
N ASN A 58 -22.00 -0.13 -13.46
CA ASN A 58 -23.25 0.33 -14.06
C ASN A 58 -23.24 1.87 -14.17
N ASN A 59 -24.07 2.45 -15.04
CA ASN A 59 -24.19 3.91 -15.21
C ASN A 59 -24.64 4.68 -13.94
N ALA A 60 -24.88 4.00 -12.83
CA ALA A 60 -25.46 4.56 -11.61
C ALA A 60 -24.46 5.28 -10.68
N ARG A 61 -23.16 5.39 -11.05
CA ARG A 61 -22.08 6.08 -10.31
C ARG A 61 -22.25 6.04 -8.78
N PRO A 62 -21.84 4.95 -8.10
CA PRO A 62 -21.95 4.83 -6.65
C PRO A 62 -21.37 6.03 -5.92
N ARG A 63 -22.02 6.43 -4.82
CA ARG A 63 -21.61 7.58 -4.00
C ARG A 63 -20.75 7.10 -2.84
N VAL A 64 -19.50 7.54 -2.80
CA VAL A 64 -18.57 7.19 -1.74
C VAL A 64 -18.18 8.42 -0.93
N ALA A 65 -18.41 8.38 0.38
CA ALA A 65 -17.87 9.38 1.29
C ALA A 65 -16.57 8.85 1.87
N ILE A 66 -15.50 9.64 1.83
CA ILE A 66 -14.18 9.21 2.26
C ILE A 66 -13.48 10.32 3.04
N GLY A 67 -12.86 9.96 4.16
CA GLY A 67 -12.07 10.86 4.99
C GLY A 67 -11.05 10.10 5.84
N LEU A 68 -10.24 10.73 6.67
CA LEU A 68 -10.07 12.18 6.76
C LEU A 68 -8.63 12.57 6.52
N GLY A 69 -8.47 13.79 6.05
CA GLY A 69 -7.15 14.40 5.86
C GLY A 69 -6.64 14.24 4.44
N GLY A 70 -5.51 14.87 4.21
CA GLY A 70 -4.84 14.91 2.93
C GLY A 70 -3.63 15.81 3.00
N CYS A 71 -2.68 15.57 2.12
CA CYS A 71 -1.40 16.25 2.13
C CYS A 71 -0.86 16.37 0.70
N VAL A 72 0.24 17.08 0.58
CA VAL A 72 1.05 17.12 -0.63
C VAL A 72 2.30 16.29 -0.42
N ASP A 73 2.45 15.23 -1.22
CA ASP A 73 3.63 14.37 -1.19
C ASP A 73 4.74 15.00 -2.03
N VAL A 74 5.92 15.13 -1.43
CA VAL A 74 7.16 15.49 -2.10
C VAL A 74 8.07 14.28 -2.12
N ILE A 75 8.17 13.65 -3.28
CA ILE A 75 8.91 12.42 -3.47
C ILE A 75 10.32 12.74 -3.97
N VAL A 76 11.33 12.26 -3.26
CA VAL A 76 12.75 12.48 -3.56
C VAL A 76 13.60 11.26 -3.22
N ASP A 77 14.80 11.19 -3.80
CA ASP A 77 15.81 10.23 -3.34
C ASP A 77 16.29 10.60 -1.93
N GLY A 78 16.00 9.72 -0.97
CA GLY A 78 16.24 9.95 0.44
C GLY A 78 17.71 10.19 0.77
N VAL A 79 18.60 9.37 0.19
CA VAL A 79 20.05 9.50 0.43
C VAL A 79 20.58 10.83 -0.09
N THR A 80 20.13 11.24 -1.28
CA THR A 80 20.49 12.52 -1.90
C THR A 80 20.01 13.70 -1.06
N LEU A 81 18.77 13.66 -0.57
CA LEU A 81 18.23 14.70 0.31
C LEU A 81 19.05 14.82 1.61
N LEU A 82 19.28 13.70 2.31
CA LEU A 82 20.03 13.71 3.57
C LEU A 82 21.47 14.22 3.37
N ASN A 83 22.13 13.83 2.27
CA ASN A 83 23.45 14.34 1.93
C ASN A 83 23.43 15.84 1.59
N LYS A 84 22.39 16.32 0.90
CA LYS A 84 22.25 17.74 0.52
C LYS A 84 22.12 18.65 1.74
N ILE A 85 21.36 18.24 2.76
CA ILE A 85 21.28 18.99 4.03
C ILE A 85 22.50 18.79 4.94
N GLY A 86 23.49 18.00 4.50
CA GLY A 86 24.71 17.75 5.25
C GLY A 86 24.52 16.83 6.46
N LEU A 87 23.47 15.99 6.47
CA LEU A 87 23.22 15.05 7.57
C LEU A 87 24.12 13.82 7.45
N PRO A 88 25.08 13.62 8.37
CA PRO A 88 25.96 12.46 8.30
C PRO A 88 25.23 11.16 8.71
N PRO A 89 25.60 10.00 8.13
CA PRO A 89 25.12 8.72 8.61
C PRO A 89 25.61 8.45 10.03
N THR A 90 24.76 7.83 10.84
CA THR A 90 25.09 7.46 12.22
C THR A 90 25.70 6.05 12.32
N GLY A 91 26.44 5.79 13.39
CA GLY A 91 26.86 4.44 13.78
C GLY A 91 25.83 3.68 14.62
N GLN A 92 24.78 4.36 15.09
CA GLN A 92 23.83 3.85 16.08
C GLN A 92 22.40 3.95 15.52
N PRO A 93 21.93 2.96 14.74
CA PRO A 93 20.56 2.99 14.23
C PRO A 93 19.59 2.78 15.40
N LEU A 94 18.65 3.70 15.58
CA LEU A 94 17.71 3.69 16.69
C LEU A 94 16.34 4.14 16.22
N HIS A 95 15.32 3.42 16.67
CA HIS A 95 13.93 3.79 16.48
C HIS A 95 13.53 4.92 17.41
N HIS A 96 12.85 5.93 16.87
CA HIS A 96 12.23 7.01 17.62
C HIS A 96 10.75 7.10 17.26
N ASP A 97 9.92 7.45 18.23
CA ASP A 97 8.47 7.63 18.08
C ASP A 97 8.18 8.87 17.21
N TYR A 98 8.90 9.97 17.47
CA TYR A 98 8.90 11.20 16.68
C TYR A 98 10.32 11.79 16.60
N ILE A 99 10.54 12.77 15.74
CA ILE A 99 11.86 13.34 15.42
C ILE A 99 11.99 14.77 15.94
N GLU A 100 12.86 14.99 16.93
CA GLU A 100 13.13 16.28 17.56
C GLU A 100 14.30 17.04 16.92
N ASN A 101 15.25 16.31 16.33
CA ASN A 101 16.50 16.87 15.85
C ASN A 101 17.15 16.01 14.77
N ALA A 102 18.20 16.56 14.16
CA ALA A 102 18.97 15.93 13.10
C ALA A 102 19.58 14.56 13.50
N ASP A 103 20.07 14.42 14.75
CA ASP A 103 20.65 13.16 15.22
C ASP A 103 19.58 12.06 15.25
N GLN A 104 18.39 12.35 15.78
CA GLN A 104 17.27 11.40 15.79
C GLN A 104 16.81 11.05 14.38
N LEU A 105 16.77 12.02 13.46
CA LEU A 105 16.46 11.77 12.04
C LEU A 105 17.45 10.77 11.43
N ALA A 106 18.76 10.98 11.65
CA ALA A 106 19.78 10.08 11.14
C ALA A 106 19.67 8.66 11.73
N GLN A 107 19.43 8.57 13.04
CA GLN A 107 19.25 7.30 13.73
C GLN A 107 18.01 6.54 13.26
N SER A 108 16.88 7.25 13.11
CA SER A 108 15.62 6.67 12.67
C SER A 108 15.69 6.23 11.21
N PHE A 109 16.19 7.08 10.30
CA PHE A 109 16.38 6.70 8.90
C PHE A 109 17.29 5.48 8.77
N ALA A 110 18.43 5.43 9.45
CA ALA A 110 19.34 4.28 9.43
C ALA A 110 18.68 2.97 9.90
N TYR A 111 17.80 3.05 10.91
CA TYR A 111 17.08 1.90 11.46
C TYR A 111 16.16 1.24 10.43
N PHE A 112 15.44 2.02 9.62
CA PHE A 112 14.52 1.50 8.60
C PHE A 112 15.17 1.29 7.23
N PHE A 113 16.20 2.06 6.90
CA PHE A 113 16.90 2.01 5.61
C PHE A 113 17.56 0.66 5.35
N ALA A 114 18.35 0.15 6.31
CA ALA A 114 19.09 -1.11 6.15
C ALA A 114 18.17 -2.33 5.88
N PRO A 115 17.10 -2.60 6.67
CA PRO A 115 16.15 -3.66 6.35
C PRO A 115 15.29 -3.35 5.12
N GLY A 116 15.25 -2.09 4.67
CA GLY A 116 14.34 -1.61 3.63
C GLY A 116 12.90 -1.66 4.10
N ALA A 117 12.63 -1.22 5.33
CA ALA A 117 11.29 -1.21 5.90
C ALA A 117 10.56 0.12 5.62
N ALA A 118 9.24 0.03 5.55
CA ALA A 118 8.36 1.17 5.41
C ALA A 118 8.19 1.85 6.78
N SER A 119 8.21 3.18 6.84
CA SER A 119 7.91 3.93 8.06
C SER A 119 7.49 5.37 7.76
N GLU A 120 6.83 5.99 8.72
CA GLU A 120 6.33 7.37 8.65
C GLU A 120 6.49 8.03 10.03
N ARG A 121 7.08 9.23 10.11
CA ARG A 121 7.41 9.88 11.39
C ARG A 121 7.08 11.36 11.42
N PHE A 122 6.47 11.77 12.53
CA PHE A 122 6.27 13.18 12.84
C PHE A 122 7.59 13.86 13.22
N VAL A 123 7.85 15.02 12.65
CA VAL A 123 8.98 15.90 12.96
C VAL A 123 8.44 17.10 13.73
N ILE A 124 8.74 17.16 15.03
CA ILE A 124 8.28 18.25 15.92
C ILE A 124 9.08 19.55 15.73
N ASN A 125 10.23 19.47 15.05
CA ASN A 125 11.10 20.62 14.82
C ASN A 125 10.81 21.25 13.46
N ASP A 126 9.95 22.27 13.44
CA ASP A 126 9.52 22.96 12.22
C ASP A 126 10.67 23.54 11.43
N THR A 127 11.75 23.98 12.10
CA THR A 127 12.95 24.50 11.42
C THR A 127 13.67 23.40 10.67
N LEU A 128 13.87 22.23 11.29
CA LEU A 128 14.45 21.07 10.62
C LEU A 128 13.57 20.59 9.46
N PHE A 129 12.26 20.53 9.67
CA PHE A 129 11.33 20.11 8.64
C PHE A 129 11.31 21.08 7.45
N SER A 130 11.25 22.39 7.71
CA SER A 130 11.32 23.41 6.67
C SER A 130 12.61 23.31 5.86
N GLN A 131 13.76 23.09 6.50
CA GLN A 131 15.04 22.87 5.81
C GLN A 131 15.00 21.65 4.88
N LEU A 132 14.37 20.54 5.31
CA LEU A 132 14.19 19.36 4.47
C LEU A 132 13.30 19.65 3.25
N VAL A 133 12.20 20.39 3.44
CA VAL A 133 11.27 20.77 2.36
C VAL A 133 11.92 21.74 1.37
N GLU A 134 12.67 22.73 1.85
CA GLU A 134 13.42 23.64 0.96
C GLU A 134 14.48 22.88 0.17
N ALA A 135 15.24 22.00 0.83
CA ALA A 135 16.24 21.19 0.16
C ALA A 135 15.64 20.21 -0.85
N SER A 136 14.45 19.65 -0.60
CA SER A 136 13.77 18.74 -1.52
C SER A 136 13.33 19.45 -2.80
N ARG A 137 12.83 20.69 -2.69
CA ARG A 137 12.44 21.56 -3.83
C ARG A 137 13.59 21.87 -4.79
N GLU A 138 14.81 21.92 -4.28
CA GLU A 138 16.01 22.19 -5.08
C GLU A 138 16.59 20.94 -5.76
N LEU A 139 16.07 19.74 -5.49
CA LEU A 139 16.51 18.53 -6.16
C LEU A 139 15.86 18.43 -7.55
N PRO A 140 16.62 18.13 -8.62
CA PRO A 140 16.10 18.17 -9.99
C PRO A 140 15.02 17.11 -10.27
N ASP A 141 15.07 15.97 -9.56
CA ASP A 141 14.17 14.83 -9.76
C ASP A 141 13.05 14.76 -8.72
N ASN A 142 12.78 15.87 -8.00
CA ASN A 142 11.66 15.90 -7.07
C ASN A 142 10.32 15.79 -7.81
N ARG A 143 9.36 15.09 -7.20
CA ARG A 143 8.00 14.95 -7.73
C ARG A 143 7.01 15.39 -6.68
N TRP A 144 5.98 16.09 -7.13
CA TRP A 144 4.87 16.55 -6.30
C TRP A 144 3.63 15.75 -6.67
N ALA A 145 2.95 15.21 -5.67
CA ALA A 145 1.76 14.40 -5.87
C ALA A 145 0.72 14.69 -4.78
N ILE A 146 -0.52 14.32 -5.09
CA ILE A 146 -1.59 14.25 -4.11
C ILE A 146 -1.27 13.11 -3.14
N GLY A 147 -1.18 13.44 -1.85
CA GLY A 147 -0.87 12.51 -0.77
C GLY A 147 -2.03 12.27 0.20
N GLY A 148 -1.83 11.30 1.08
CA GLY A 148 -2.78 10.86 2.09
C GLY A 148 -3.73 9.78 1.60
N ASN A 149 -4.16 8.88 2.50
CA ASN A 149 -5.01 7.74 2.11
C ASN A 149 -6.31 8.21 1.48
N ALA A 150 -6.99 9.18 2.10
CA ALA A 150 -8.32 9.62 1.67
C ALA A 150 -8.30 10.26 0.26
N PRO A 151 -7.42 11.23 -0.07
CA PRO A 151 -7.36 11.80 -1.41
C PRO A 151 -6.93 10.79 -2.48
N VAL A 152 -5.98 9.90 -2.17
CA VAL A 152 -5.50 8.88 -3.10
C VAL A 152 -6.62 7.89 -3.44
N MET A 153 -7.31 7.37 -2.42
CA MET A 153 -8.48 6.51 -2.61
C MET A 153 -9.62 7.24 -3.34
N ALA A 154 -9.88 8.51 -3.00
CA ALA A 154 -10.89 9.34 -3.67
C ALA A 154 -10.60 9.50 -5.17
N GLY A 155 -9.35 9.82 -5.53
CA GLY A 155 -8.88 9.91 -6.91
C GLY A 155 -9.07 8.59 -7.66
N ARG A 156 -8.75 7.47 -7.01
CA ARG A 156 -8.98 6.14 -7.59
C ARG A 156 -10.46 5.87 -7.81
N MET A 157 -11.30 6.06 -6.80
CA MET A 157 -12.74 5.80 -6.91
C MET A 157 -13.42 6.67 -7.97
N ALA A 158 -13.03 7.94 -8.07
CA ALA A 158 -13.54 8.84 -9.10
C ALA A 158 -13.17 8.37 -10.53
N THR A 159 -11.92 7.93 -10.71
CA THR A 159 -11.42 7.33 -11.97
C THR A 159 -12.20 6.07 -12.34
N GLU A 160 -12.56 5.28 -11.34
CA GLU A 160 -13.31 4.03 -11.51
C GLU A 160 -14.82 4.24 -11.66
N GLY A 161 -15.31 5.50 -11.61
CA GLY A 161 -16.69 5.85 -11.93
C GLY A 161 -17.59 6.16 -10.73
N CYS A 162 -17.04 6.40 -9.54
CA CYS A 162 -17.81 6.87 -8.39
C CYS A 162 -17.95 8.40 -8.35
N ASP A 163 -19.01 8.88 -7.72
CA ASP A 163 -19.08 10.27 -7.23
C ASP A 163 -18.62 10.26 -5.76
N VAL A 164 -17.72 11.18 -5.41
CA VAL A 164 -16.96 11.11 -4.15
C VAL A 164 -17.15 12.38 -3.33
N LEU A 165 -17.43 12.22 -2.03
CA LEU A 165 -17.32 13.27 -1.02
C LEU A 165 -16.01 13.05 -0.25
N LEU A 166 -15.04 13.95 -0.41
CA LEU A 166 -13.72 13.84 0.22
C LEU A 166 -13.60 14.78 1.42
N GLY A 167 -13.48 14.23 2.62
CA GLY A 167 -13.23 14.97 3.85
C GLY A 167 -11.75 15.31 4.03
N GLY A 168 -11.37 16.56 3.80
CA GLY A 168 -9.98 17.02 3.90
C GLY A 168 -9.85 18.52 3.70
N SER A 169 -8.79 19.10 4.24
CA SER A 169 -8.46 20.51 4.06
C SER A 169 -7.40 20.65 2.98
N PHE A 170 -7.65 21.47 1.96
CA PHE A 170 -6.80 21.56 0.78
C PHE A 170 -6.61 23.00 0.32
N SER A 171 -5.49 23.26 -0.37
CA SER A 171 -5.31 24.53 -1.06
C SER A 171 -6.18 24.61 -2.32
N PRO A 172 -6.47 25.83 -2.83
CA PRO A 172 -7.20 26.00 -4.09
C PRO A 172 -6.56 25.24 -5.26
N ASP A 173 -5.23 25.35 -5.39
CA ASP A 173 -4.47 24.66 -6.44
C ASP A 173 -4.61 23.13 -6.35
N PHE A 174 -4.68 22.59 -5.13
CA PHE A 174 -4.92 21.17 -4.91
C PHE A 174 -6.35 20.78 -5.30
N ALA A 175 -7.34 21.61 -4.95
CA ALA A 175 -8.74 21.33 -5.30
C ALA A 175 -8.96 21.37 -6.82
N ASP A 176 -8.26 22.25 -7.55
CA ASP A 176 -8.38 22.42 -8.99
C ASP A 176 -7.87 21.22 -9.80
N ILE A 177 -6.94 20.43 -9.25
CA ILE A 177 -6.42 19.21 -9.92
C ILE A 177 -7.25 17.96 -9.62
N LEU A 178 -8.18 18.02 -8.67
CA LEU A 178 -9.07 16.90 -8.39
C LEU A 178 -10.08 16.68 -9.53
N SER A 179 -10.51 15.44 -9.68
CA SER A 179 -11.59 15.10 -10.62
C SER A 179 -12.85 15.90 -10.32
N GLN A 180 -13.58 16.34 -11.34
CA GLN A 180 -14.91 16.98 -11.22
C GLN A 180 -15.94 16.12 -10.46
N HIS A 181 -15.67 14.83 -10.29
CA HIS A 181 -16.50 13.89 -9.53
C HIS A 181 -16.15 13.83 -8.04
N ILE A 182 -15.20 14.65 -7.59
CA ILE A 182 -14.80 14.75 -6.18
C ILE A 182 -15.29 16.09 -5.63
N THR A 183 -16.16 16.04 -4.64
CA THR A 183 -16.58 17.19 -3.85
C THR A 183 -15.81 17.20 -2.54
N VAL A 184 -15.02 18.26 -2.32
CA VAL A 184 -14.25 18.44 -1.08
C VAL A 184 -15.15 18.93 0.06
N ALA A 185 -14.99 18.36 1.26
CA ALA A 185 -15.61 18.74 2.50
C ALA A 185 -14.53 19.06 3.56
N GLY A 186 -14.19 20.33 3.70
CA GLY A 186 -13.18 20.81 4.63
C GLY A 186 -12.81 22.25 4.34
N ASN A 187 -11.85 22.76 5.12
CA ASN A 187 -11.39 24.13 5.02
C ASN A 187 -10.46 24.31 3.81
N VAL A 188 -10.49 25.50 3.23
CA VAL A 188 -9.46 25.93 2.29
C VAL A 188 -8.26 26.40 3.11
N VAL A 189 -7.10 25.80 2.88
CA VAL A 189 -5.84 26.16 3.57
C VAL A 189 -4.87 26.79 2.59
N GLU A 190 -4.14 27.83 3.01
CA GLU A 190 -3.12 28.45 2.14
C GLU A 190 -1.89 27.54 1.99
N GLU A 191 -1.43 26.99 3.11
CA GLU A 191 -0.32 26.03 3.16
C GLU A 191 -0.87 24.64 3.49
N PRO A 192 -0.81 23.68 2.56
CA PRO A 192 -1.22 22.31 2.83
C PRO A 192 -0.18 21.61 3.72
N ASP A 193 -0.61 20.60 4.47
CA ASP A 193 0.30 19.66 5.13
C ASP A 193 1.20 18.99 4.06
N ILE A 194 2.51 18.96 4.30
CA ILE A 194 3.52 18.43 3.36
C ILE A 194 4.10 17.15 3.93
N HIS A 195 4.18 16.11 3.11
CA HIS A 195 4.85 14.86 3.44
C HIS A 195 6.07 14.69 2.57
N LEU A 196 7.24 14.47 3.17
CA LEU A 196 8.46 14.16 2.45
C LEU A 196 8.61 12.65 2.35
N ILE A 197 8.53 12.13 1.12
CA ILE A 197 8.68 10.71 0.81
C ILE A 197 10.12 10.46 0.37
N LEU A 198 10.96 9.97 1.28
CA LEU A 198 12.36 9.65 1.02
C LEU A 198 12.46 8.23 0.45
N GLU A 199 12.35 8.09 -0.86
CA GLU A 199 12.48 6.82 -1.57
C GLU A 199 13.96 6.42 -1.71
N TYR A 200 14.23 5.11 -1.72
CA TYR A 200 15.55 4.56 -2.00
C TYR A 200 15.46 3.22 -2.73
N PRO A 201 16.30 2.96 -3.74
CA PRO A 201 16.31 1.69 -4.45
C PRO A 201 16.98 0.57 -3.66
N SER A 202 16.75 -0.68 -4.09
CA SER A 202 17.50 -1.83 -3.59
C SER A 202 19.00 -1.67 -3.85
N GLY A 203 19.82 -1.96 -2.84
CA GLY A 203 21.27 -1.81 -2.93
C GLY A 203 21.79 -0.38 -2.76
N ALA A 204 20.93 0.62 -2.54
CA ALA A 204 21.35 1.96 -2.17
C ALA A 204 22.21 1.93 -0.90
N THR A 205 23.22 2.81 -0.82
CA THR A 205 24.12 2.89 0.33
C THR A 205 24.04 4.26 1.00
N TRP A 206 24.08 4.26 2.33
CA TRP A 206 24.23 5.47 3.13
C TRP A 206 25.16 5.20 4.31
N GLY A 207 26.39 5.72 4.22
CA GLY A 207 27.47 5.35 5.12
C GLY A 207 27.76 3.85 5.08
N GLN A 208 27.59 3.19 6.23
CA GLN A 208 27.83 1.75 6.40
C GLN A 208 26.61 0.87 6.10
N TYR A 209 25.45 1.47 5.81
CA TYR A 209 24.21 0.74 5.58
C TYR A 209 23.95 0.54 4.10
N THR A 210 23.39 -0.62 3.76
CA THR A 210 22.92 -0.95 2.40
C THR A 210 21.46 -1.40 2.49
N ALA A 211 20.59 -0.78 1.69
CA ALA A 211 19.18 -1.13 1.64
C ALA A 211 18.98 -2.52 1.01
N ARG A 212 18.31 -3.44 1.73
CA ARG A 212 18.05 -4.81 1.24
C ARG A 212 16.96 -4.88 0.15
N ARG A 213 16.09 -3.88 0.09
CA ARG A 213 15.04 -3.74 -0.93
C ARG A 213 14.72 -2.26 -1.15
N ALA A 214 14.08 -1.96 -2.28
CA ALA A 214 13.54 -0.63 -2.52
C ALA A 214 12.38 -0.37 -1.56
N ASN A 215 12.36 0.81 -0.93
CA ASN A 215 11.28 1.25 -0.06
C ASN A 215 11.33 2.78 0.14
N ARG A 216 10.51 3.30 1.06
CA ARG A 216 10.42 4.71 1.43
C ARG A 216 10.35 4.93 2.93
N TYR A 217 10.99 6.01 3.38
CA TYR A 217 10.91 6.58 4.73
C TYR A 217 10.16 7.92 4.63
N ILE A 218 9.06 8.07 5.36
CA ILE A 218 8.22 9.28 5.27
C ILE A 218 8.46 10.14 6.52
N VAL A 219 8.59 11.45 6.32
CA VAL A 219 8.55 12.43 7.41
C VAL A 219 7.57 13.53 7.10
N HIS A 220 6.89 14.02 8.13
CA HIS A 220 5.89 15.07 8.02
C HIS A 220 5.87 15.93 9.29
N SER A 221 5.30 17.12 9.19
CA SER A 221 5.11 18.06 10.31
C SER A 221 3.71 18.66 10.16
N ASP A 222 2.71 17.80 10.31
CA ASP A 222 1.32 18.12 9.97
C ASP A 222 0.63 18.90 11.08
N ASP A 223 -0.09 19.95 10.69
CA ASP A 223 -0.91 20.77 11.59
C ASP A 223 -2.39 20.39 11.56
N HIS A 224 -2.86 19.74 10.49
CA HIS A 224 -4.30 19.55 10.26
C HIS A 224 -4.72 18.08 10.37
N ASN A 225 -3.96 17.18 9.74
CA ASN A 225 -4.33 15.75 9.65
C ASN A 225 -4.43 15.04 11.01
N PRO A 226 -3.47 15.18 11.96
CA PRO A 226 -3.56 14.56 13.29
C PRO A 226 -4.81 15.00 14.07
N TYR A 227 -5.27 16.22 13.83
CA TYR A 227 -6.42 16.82 14.52
C TYR A 227 -7.77 16.55 13.83
N LEU A 228 -7.78 15.77 12.73
CA LEU A 228 -8.97 15.51 11.93
C LEU A 228 -9.72 16.81 11.56
N ALA A 229 -8.97 17.85 11.15
CA ALA A 229 -9.47 19.23 11.04
C ALA A 229 -10.72 19.37 10.14
N SER A 230 -10.90 18.48 9.16
CA SER A 230 -12.05 18.47 8.24
C SER A 230 -13.29 17.73 8.76
N LEU A 231 -13.23 17.07 9.94
CA LEU A 231 -14.29 16.20 10.44
C LEU A 231 -15.64 16.91 10.55
N GLN A 232 -15.66 18.18 11.00
CA GLN A 232 -16.91 18.94 11.15
C GLN A 232 -17.58 19.23 9.83
N ASP A 233 -16.82 19.68 8.83
CA ASP A 233 -17.38 20.02 7.52
C ASP A 233 -17.77 18.77 6.75
N PHE A 234 -16.99 17.69 6.91
CA PHE A 234 -17.32 16.38 6.38
C PHE A 234 -18.64 15.87 6.95
N GLU A 235 -18.82 15.91 8.28
CA GLU A 235 -20.06 15.52 8.96
C GLU A 235 -21.28 16.31 8.44
N VAL A 236 -21.13 17.62 8.24
CA VAL A 236 -22.22 18.46 7.70
C VAL A 236 -22.59 18.05 6.27
N LYS A 237 -21.60 17.92 5.36
CA LYS A 237 -21.89 17.55 3.97
C LYS A 237 -22.37 16.10 3.81
N LEU A 238 -21.99 15.22 4.73
CA LEU A 238 -22.39 13.82 4.72
C LEU A 238 -23.91 13.64 4.80
N GLN A 239 -24.61 14.54 5.52
CA GLN A 239 -26.06 14.50 5.72
C GLN A 239 -26.83 14.53 4.40
N ASP A 240 -26.38 15.35 3.44
CA ASP A 240 -27.04 15.50 2.14
C ASP A 240 -26.50 14.52 1.09
N PHE A 241 -25.29 13.98 1.30
CA PHE A 241 -24.62 13.15 0.30
C PHE A 241 -25.21 11.73 0.17
N HIS A 242 -25.75 11.17 1.26
CA HIS A 242 -26.35 9.83 1.33
C HIS A 242 -25.45 8.72 0.70
N PRO A 243 -24.26 8.45 1.25
CA PRO A 243 -23.29 7.54 0.65
C PRO A 243 -23.76 6.07 0.63
N ASP A 244 -23.36 5.36 -0.43
CA ASP A 244 -23.45 3.90 -0.54
C ASP A 244 -22.31 3.23 0.27
N LEU A 245 -21.17 3.92 0.40
CA LEU A 245 -20.01 3.49 1.16
C LEU A 245 -19.39 4.67 1.91
N LEU A 246 -19.05 4.46 3.18
CA LEU A 246 -18.23 5.35 3.99
C LEU A 246 -16.83 4.73 4.18
N VAL A 247 -15.79 5.49 3.86
CA VAL A 247 -14.39 5.08 4.00
C VAL A 247 -13.68 5.99 4.98
N VAL A 248 -12.96 5.39 5.93
CA VAL A 248 -12.07 6.09 6.85
C VAL A 248 -10.65 5.59 6.68
N GLY A 249 -9.71 6.50 6.45
CA GLY A 249 -8.26 6.29 6.47
C GLY A 249 -7.56 7.54 7.03
N GLY A 250 -6.23 7.56 7.01
CA GLY A 250 -5.44 8.71 7.45
C GLY A 250 -5.22 8.80 8.97
N LEU A 251 -5.76 7.88 9.77
CA LEU A 251 -5.62 7.93 11.24
C LEU A 251 -4.19 7.63 11.73
N GLN A 252 -3.31 7.11 10.88
CA GLN A 252 -1.88 6.94 11.20
C GLN A 252 -1.16 8.27 11.41
N MET A 253 -1.73 9.38 10.96
CA MET A 253 -1.24 10.74 11.28
C MET A 253 -1.28 11.05 12.78
N MET A 254 -2.06 10.28 13.54
CA MET A 254 -2.11 10.36 15.00
C MET A 254 -1.06 9.48 15.69
N ASP A 255 -0.32 8.66 14.95
CA ASP A 255 0.66 7.71 15.51
C ASP A 255 1.85 8.48 16.07
N SER A 256 2.13 8.26 17.36
CA SER A 256 3.25 8.90 18.06
C SER A 256 3.21 10.43 18.06
N PHE A 257 2.08 11.03 17.64
CA PHE A 257 1.88 12.47 17.62
C PHE A 257 1.70 13.00 19.06
N PRO A 258 2.34 14.12 19.44
CA PRO A 258 2.42 14.58 20.83
C PRO A 258 1.15 15.31 21.31
N PHE A 259 0.01 14.61 21.29
CA PHE A 259 -1.28 15.14 21.76
C PHE A 259 -1.25 15.54 23.23
N GLN A 260 -2.05 16.54 23.58
CA GLN A 260 -2.38 16.78 24.98
C GLN A 260 -3.25 15.63 25.52
N ARG A 261 -3.16 15.39 26.83
CA ARG A 261 -3.90 14.31 27.48
C ARG A 261 -5.40 14.41 27.19
N GLY A 262 -5.97 13.36 26.58
CA GLY A 262 -7.40 13.24 26.27
C GLY A 262 -7.84 13.84 24.93
N GLU A 263 -6.96 14.58 24.24
CA GLU A 263 -7.27 15.23 22.97
C GLU A 263 -7.50 14.20 21.85
N ARG A 264 -6.57 13.24 21.68
CA ARG A 264 -6.71 12.13 20.73
C ARG A 264 -7.99 11.32 20.94
N GLU A 265 -8.27 10.97 22.20
CA GLU A 265 -9.47 10.21 22.57
C GLU A 265 -10.76 10.98 22.23
N ALA A 266 -10.80 12.30 22.44
CA ALA A 266 -11.94 13.14 22.11
C ALA A 266 -12.18 13.20 20.60
N LEU A 267 -11.12 13.35 19.81
CA LEU A 267 -11.18 13.33 18.34
C LEU A 267 -11.70 11.99 17.81
N LEU A 268 -11.11 10.88 18.29
CA LEU A 268 -11.53 9.53 17.87
C LEU A 268 -12.95 9.17 18.35
N SER A 269 -13.36 9.62 19.53
CA SER A 269 -14.73 9.41 20.03
C SER A 269 -15.76 10.14 19.16
N ARG A 270 -15.42 11.35 18.70
CA ARG A 270 -16.28 12.11 17.78
C ARG A 270 -16.39 11.41 16.42
N LEU A 271 -15.26 10.95 15.87
CA LEU A 271 -15.27 10.16 14.64
C LEU A 271 -16.08 8.86 14.81
N GLY A 272 -15.89 8.14 15.92
CA GLY A 272 -16.67 6.95 16.25
C GLY A 272 -18.18 7.23 16.29
N SER A 273 -18.59 8.37 16.86
CA SER A 273 -19.99 8.81 16.88
C SER A 273 -20.55 9.09 15.48
N LEU A 274 -19.75 9.69 14.59
CA LEU A 274 -20.12 9.86 13.18
C LEU A 274 -20.35 8.49 12.52
N LEU A 275 -19.42 7.54 12.71
CA LEU A 275 -19.51 6.20 12.13
C LEU A 275 -20.70 5.40 12.66
N SER A 276 -20.98 5.47 13.97
CA SER A 276 -22.12 4.78 14.57
C SER A 276 -23.46 5.36 14.13
N SER A 277 -23.52 6.66 13.81
CA SER A 277 -24.73 7.30 13.29
C SER A 277 -25.08 6.94 11.83
N SER A 278 -24.14 6.32 11.10
CA SER A 278 -24.34 5.91 9.71
C SER A 278 -25.41 4.84 9.56
N SER A 279 -26.12 4.84 8.43
CA SER A 279 -27.16 3.83 8.16
C SER A 279 -26.59 2.41 8.24
N PRO A 280 -27.31 1.43 8.83
CA PRO A 280 -26.91 0.02 8.79
C PRO A 280 -26.78 -0.56 7.38
N ARG A 281 -27.31 0.13 6.36
CA ARG A 281 -27.18 -0.25 4.93
C ARG A 281 -25.99 0.37 4.22
N THR A 282 -25.35 1.38 4.81
CA THR A 282 -24.12 1.97 4.29
C THR A 282 -22.96 1.17 4.83
N GLY A 283 -22.12 0.62 3.95
CA GLY A 283 -20.90 -0.06 4.38
C GLY A 283 -19.90 0.92 4.97
N VAL A 284 -19.12 0.46 5.96
CA VAL A 284 -18.07 1.25 6.59
C VAL A 284 -16.75 0.51 6.45
N HIS A 285 -15.87 1.06 5.64
CA HIS A 285 -14.53 0.54 5.42
C HIS A 285 -13.50 1.37 6.18
N PHE A 286 -12.65 0.70 6.95
CA PHE A 286 -11.47 1.29 7.56
C PHE A 286 -10.22 0.81 6.83
N GLU A 287 -9.53 1.73 6.17
CA GLU A 287 -8.22 1.49 5.56
C GLU A 287 -7.15 1.69 6.63
N MET A 288 -6.48 0.59 6.99
CA MET A 288 -5.36 0.64 7.91
C MET A 288 -4.09 1.09 7.21
N ALA A 289 -3.22 1.73 7.98
CA ALA A 289 -1.88 2.11 7.56
C ALA A 289 -0.88 1.74 8.67
N SER A 290 0.34 2.28 8.61
CA SER A 290 1.40 1.91 9.54
C SER A 290 1.10 2.43 10.96
N PHE A 291 0.68 1.54 11.85
CA PHE A 291 0.46 1.82 13.27
C PHE A 291 1.48 1.05 14.12
N VAL A 292 2.24 1.77 14.93
CA VAL A 292 3.20 1.23 15.90
C VAL A 292 2.96 1.72 17.33
N ASP A 293 2.20 2.81 17.51
CA ASP A 293 1.76 3.27 18.84
C ASP A 293 0.66 2.36 19.41
N GLU A 294 1.00 1.63 20.49
CA GLU A 294 0.07 0.74 21.21
C GLU A 294 -1.13 1.49 21.78
N GLY A 295 -0.94 2.74 22.23
CA GLY A 295 -1.99 3.60 22.74
C GLY A 295 -2.98 3.97 21.63
N LEU A 296 -2.49 4.39 20.47
CA LEU A 296 -3.37 4.74 19.33
C LEU A 296 -4.16 3.51 18.90
N MET A 297 -3.49 2.39 18.72
CA MET A 297 -4.16 1.16 18.30
C MET A 297 -5.19 0.70 19.34
N GLY A 298 -4.92 0.89 20.65
CA GLY A 298 -5.89 0.66 21.72
C GLY A 298 -7.14 1.54 21.60
N ASP A 299 -6.97 2.83 21.28
CA ASP A 299 -8.09 3.74 21.03
C ASP A 299 -8.86 3.37 19.76
N LEU A 300 -8.19 3.00 18.67
CA LEU A 300 -8.83 2.56 17.42
C LEU A 300 -9.67 1.29 17.62
N LEU A 301 -9.15 0.30 18.35
CA LEU A 301 -9.87 -0.92 18.71
C LEU A 301 -11.18 -0.63 19.48
N ARG A 302 -11.20 0.45 20.27
CA ARG A 302 -12.31 0.80 21.15
C ARG A 302 -13.31 1.75 20.49
N LEU A 303 -12.85 2.71 19.70
CA LEU A 303 -13.64 3.86 19.26
C LEU A 303 -13.96 3.85 17.77
N ILE A 304 -13.18 3.15 16.95
CA ILE A 304 -13.32 3.19 15.48
C ILE A 304 -13.75 1.84 14.93
N LEU A 305 -12.95 0.80 15.18
CA LEU A 305 -13.16 -0.52 14.58
C LEU A 305 -14.50 -1.19 14.92
N PRO A 306 -15.12 -0.97 16.10
CA PRO A 306 -16.47 -1.49 16.35
C PRO A 306 -17.53 -0.96 15.37
N HIS A 307 -17.26 0.13 14.67
CA HIS A 307 -18.17 0.75 13.71
C HIS A 307 -17.78 0.49 12.25
N ALA A 308 -16.79 -0.36 11.98
CA ALA A 308 -16.37 -0.77 10.65
C ALA A 308 -16.80 -2.21 10.35
N ASP A 309 -17.44 -2.43 9.20
CA ASP A 309 -17.79 -3.76 8.70
C ASP A 309 -16.84 -4.26 7.60
N SER A 310 -15.88 -3.42 7.18
CA SER A 310 -14.75 -3.81 6.35
C SER A 310 -13.42 -3.24 6.82
N LEU A 311 -12.35 -4.04 6.70
CA LEU A 311 -10.97 -3.61 6.92
C LEU A 311 -10.11 -3.85 5.66
N GLY A 312 -9.21 -2.91 5.36
CA GLY A 312 -8.13 -3.02 4.37
C GLY A 312 -6.77 -2.84 5.05
N MET A 313 -5.77 -3.65 4.68
CA MET A 313 -4.44 -3.65 5.31
C MET A 313 -3.38 -4.43 4.51
N ASN A 314 -2.09 -4.22 4.79
CA ASN A 314 -0.98 -5.01 4.24
C ASN A 314 -0.49 -6.11 5.21
N GLU A 315 0.60 -6.78 4.82
CA GLU A 315 1.26 -7.83 5.61
C GLU A 315 1.98 -7.37 6.91
N GLN A 316 2.19 -6.08 7.08
CA GLN A 316 2.73 -5.46 8.30
C GLN A 316 1.62 -5.15 9.31
N GLU A 317 0.51 -4.57 8.85
CA GLU A 317 -0.61 -4.19 9.72
C GLU A 317 -1.39 -5.40 10.26
N LEU A 318 -1.61 -6.42 9.43
CA LEU A 318 -2.34 -7.63 9.82
C LEU A 318 -1.79 -8.31 11.09
N PRO A 319 -0.50 -8.68 11.16
CA PRO A 319 0.05 -9.27 12.37
C PRO A 319 0.05 -8.30 13.56
N ASN A 320 0.25 -7.00 13.33
CA ASN A 320 0.25 -6.00 14.41
C ASN A 320 -1.11 -5.88 15.08
N LEU A 321 -2.19 -5.77 14.30
CA LEU A 321 -3.55 -5.76 14.82
C LEU A 321 -3.88 -7.08 15.54
N LEU A 322 -3.50 -8.22 14.97
CA LEU A 322 -3.74 -9.52 15.58
C LEU A 322 -3.00 -9.70 16.91
N SER A 323 -1.75 -9.24 17.01
CA SER A 323 -0.97 -9.25 18.25
C SER A 323 -1.66 -8.42 19.33
N LEU A 324 -2.11 -7.21 19.01
CA LEU A 324 -2.79 -6.37 19.98
C LEU A 324 -4.10 -6.99 20.47
N LEU A 325 -4.90 -7.58 19.57
CA LEU A 325 -6.13 -8.28 19.96
C LEU A 325 -5.88 -9.44 20.93
N ARG A 326 -4.70 -10.05 20.87
CA ARG A 326 -4.25 -11.15 21.74
C ARG A 326 -3.51 -10.67 22.99
N GLY A 327 -3.34 -9.35 23.16
CA GLY A 327 -2.56 -8.78 24.28
C GLY A 327 -1.06 -9.06 24.17
N SER A 328 -0.54 -9.19 22.95
CA SER A 328 0.90 -9.35 22.64
C SER A 328 1.47 -8.07 22.03
N ASN A 329 2.80 -7.91 22.11
CA ASN A 329 3.48 -6.71 21.62
C ASN A 329 3.40 -6.56 20.09
N VAL A 330 3.37 -5.31 19.63
CA VAL A 330 3.41 -4.92 18.22
C VAL A 330 4.82 -5.06 17.65
N THR A 331 4.94 -5.46 16.38
CA THR A 331 6.25 -5.57 15.69
C THR A 331 6.45 -4.42 14.71
N VAL A 332 7.57 -3.71 14.85
CA VAL A 332 7.93 -2.59 13.96
C VAL A 332 8.42 -3.08 12.58
N LEU A 333 9.03 -4.27 12.54
CA LEU A 333 9.56 -4.86 11.30
C LEU A 333 8.85 -6.20 11.03
N SER A 334 8.21 -6.33 9.87
CA SER A 334 7.53 -7.56 9.43
C SER A 334 8.26 -8.24 8.27
N ASP A 335 7.89 -9.50 8.01
CA ASP A 335 8.37 -10.24 6.83
C ASP A 335 7.77 -9.61 5.56
N PRO A 336 8.61 -9.13 4.62
CA PRO A 336 8.14 -8.50 3.40
C PRO A 336 7.55 -9.48 2.37
N ASN A 337 7.75 -10.78 2.53
CA ASN A 337 7.25 -11.81 1.60
C ASN A 337 6.58 -12.96 2.37
N PRO A 338 5.46 -12.69 3.06
CA PRO A 338 4.82 -13.70 3.87
C PRO A 338 4.26 -14.82 2.98
N ARG A 339 4.25 -16.04 3.50
CA ARG A 339 3.58 -17.17 2.84
C ARG A 339 2.06 -16.93 2.84
N VAL A 340 1.40 -17.25 1.73
CA VAL A 340 -0.07 -17.17 1.59
C VAL A 340 -0.78 -17.87 2.76
N ALA A 341 -0.32 -19.08 3.11
CA ALA A 341 -0.84 -19.87 4.22
C ALA A 341 -0.84 -19.11 5.56
N THR A 342 0.24 -18.39 5.85
CA THR A 342 0.40 -17.61 7.09
C THR A 342 -0.57 -16.44 7.12
N VAL A 343 -0.67 -15.70 6.01
CA VAL A 343 -1.61 -14.57 5.88
C VAL A 343 -3.05 -15.05 6.02
N LEU A 344 -3.43 -16.13 5.35
CA LEU A 344 -4.78 -16.69 5.45
C LEU A 344 -5.12 -17.15 6.88
N ASP A 345 -4.18 -17.77 7.59
CA ASP A 345 -4.39 -18.15 9.00
C ASP A 345 -4.56 -16.92 9.92
N GLN A 346 -3.79 -15.86 9.69
CA GLN A 346 -3.93 -14.59 10.42
C GLN A 346 -5.27 -13.90 10.10
N MET A 347 -5.67 -13.84 8.84
CA MET A 347 -6.95 -13.28 8.40
C MET A 347 -8.13 -14.01 9.05
N ARG A 348 -8.11 -15.34 9.07
CA ARG A 348 -9.16 -16.14 9.76
C ARG A 348 -9.18 -15.88 11.26
N ALA A 349 -8.01 -15.80 11.90
CA ALA A 349 -7.92 -15.51 13.33
C ALA A 349 -8.48 -14.11 13.65
N LEU A 350 -8.13 -13.12 12.84
CA LEU A 350 -8.62 -11.74 12.94
C LEU A 350 -10.14 -11.70 12.80
N TYR A 351 -10.67 -12.27 11.71
CA TYR A 351 -12.10 -12.34 11.44
C TYR A 351 -12.87 -12.98 12.59
N ARG A 352 -12.39 -14.10 13.13
CA ARG A 352 -13.03 -14.78 14.27
C ARG A 352 -13.00 -13.95 15.55
N LEU A 353 -11.88 -13.30 15.88
CA LEU A 353 -11.75 -12.49 17.09
C LEU A 353 -12.65 -11.24 17.05
N PHE A 354 -12.69 -10.55 15.91
CA PHE A 354 -13.58 -9.40 15.72
C PHE A 354 -15.06 -9.80 15.85
N ASN A 355 -15.46 -10.86 15.14
CA ASN A 355 -16.85 -11.30 15.19
C ASN A 355 -17.22 -11.96 16.53
N GLN A 356 -16.26 -12.48 17.30
CA GLN A 356 -16.48 -12.87 18.69
C GLN A 356 -16.75 -11.64 19.57
N ARG A 357 -15.89 -10.61 19.50
CA ARG A 357 -16.10 -9.37 20.26
C ARG A 357 -17.42 -8.67 19.92
N TYR A 358 -17.81 -8.67 18.64
CA TYR A 358 -19.11 -8.19 18.20
C TYR A 358 -20.26 -8.94 18.89
N ARG A 359 -20.20 -10.28 18.96
CA ARG A 359 -21.22 -11.09 19.65
C ARG A 359 -21.25 -10.86 21.16
N ASP A 360 -20.11 -10.51 21.76
CA ASP A 360 -19.99 -10.22 23.18
C ASP A 360 -20.39 -8.77 23.53
N ALA A 361 -20.43 -7.87 22.55
CA ALA A 361 -20.77 -6.45 22.70
C ALA A 361 -22.30 -6.23 22.64
N ASN A 362 -22.81 -5.26 23.39
CA ASN A 362 -24.20 -4.80 23.30
C ASN A 362 -24.40 -3.84 22.11
N GLU A 363 -25.67 -3.59 21.77
CA GLU A 363 -26.20 -2.79 20.64
C GLU A 363 -25.33 -1.56 20.32
N ASP A 364 -24.80 -1.45 19.08
CA ASP A 364 -24.09 -0.31 18.43
C ASP A 364 -22.79 -0.71 17.69
N SER A 365 -22.37 -1.98 17.76
CA SER A 365 -21.24 -2.50 16.97
C SER A 365 -21.69 -3.12 15.64
N ARG A 366 -20.75 -3.23 14.68
CA ARG A 366 -20.93 -3.89 13.39
C ARG A 366 -20.10 -5.17 13.32
N PRO A 367 -20.62 -6.25 12.71
CA PRO A 367 -19.81 -7.44 12.45
C PRO A 367 -18.80 -7.14 11.34
N LEU A 368 -17.59 -7.70 11.45
CA LEU A 368 -16.62 -7.65 10.38
C LEU A 368 -17.07 -8.61 9.27
N THR A 369 -17.48 -8.06 8.12
CA THR A 369 -18.01 -8.84 6.99
C THR A 369 -17.14 -8.84 5.75
N ARG A 370 -16.09 -8.01 5.73
CA ARG A 370 -15.09 -7.98 4.67
C ARG A 370 -13.70 -7.68 5.21
N LEU A 371 -12.72 -8.50 4.86
CA LEU A 371 -11.31 -8.26 5.17
C LEU A 371 -10.50 -8.40 3.90
N HIS A 372 -9.80 -7.34 3.50
CA HIS A 372 -8.91 -7.33 2.34
C HIS A 372 -7.47 -7.15 2.82
N VAL A 373 -6.62 -8.13 2.52
CA VAL A 373 -5.18 -8.04 2.74
C VAL A 373 -4.46 -7.94 1.41
N HIS A 374 -3.70 -6.86 1.23
CA HIS A 374 -2.92 -6.62 0.03
C HIS A 374 -1.43 -6.81 0.32
N THR A 375 -0.79 -7.72 -0.42
CA THR A 375 0.65 -7.97 -0.32
C THR A 375 1.33 -7.70 -1.66
N LEU A 376 2.67 -7.70 -1.66
CA LEU A 376 3.44 -7.60 -2.90
C LEU A 376 3.13 -8.74 -3.89
N ALA A 377 3.00 -9.98 -3.40
CA ALA A 377 2.92 -11.16 -4.26
C ALA A 377 1.48 -11.58 -4.61
N PHE A 378 0.51 -11.27 -3.76
CA PHE A 378 -0.88 -11.68 -3.91
C PHE A 378 -1.85 -10.74 -3.16
N GLN A 379 -3.10 -10.79 -3.58
CA GLN A 379 -4.23 -10.16 -2.92
C GLN A 379 -5.12 -11.25 -2.30
N ALA A 380 -5.63 -11.02 -1.09
CA ALA A 380 -6.56 -11.93 -0.43
C ALA A 380 -7.76 -11.20 0.15
N MET A 381 -8.96 -11.74 -0.07
CA MET A 381 -10.20 -11.20 0.49
C MET A 381 -10.98 -12.30 1.22
N ILE A 382 -11.48 -11.99 2.42
CA ILE A 382 -12.54 -12.72 3.11
C ILE A 382 -13.82 -11.89 3.00
N VAL A 383 -14.92 -12.51 2.58
CA VAL A 383 -16.24 -11.85 2.49
C VAL A 383 -17.33 -12.76 3.06
N THR A 384 -18.08 -12.29 4.04
CA THR A 384 -19.21 -13.03 4.62
C THR A 384 -20.32 -13.22 3.60
N ARG A 385 -20.84 -14.45 3.48
CA ARG A 385 -21.92 -14.75 2.54
C ARG A 385 -23.21 -14.03 2.92
N GLY A 386 -23.88 -13.48 1.91
CA GLY A 386 -25.11 -12.71 2.11
C GLY A 386 -24.90 -11.32 2.71
N SER A 387 -23.64 -10.89 2.91
CA SER A 387 -23.32 -9.50 3.22
C SER A 387 -23.57 -8.58 2.00
N GLN A 388 -23.43 -7.27 2.21
CA GLN A 388 -23.62 -6.28 1.15
C GLN A 388 -22.53 -6.31 0.07
N TRP A 389 -21.38 -6.92 0.36
CA TRP A 389 -20.20 -6.92 -0.50
C TRP A 389 -20.39 -7.89 -1.67
N LYS A 390 -20.30 -7.38 -2.90
CA LYS A 390 -20.53 -8.14 -4.13
C LYS A 390 -19.23 -8.58 -4.79
N ASN A 391 -19.33 -9.50 -5.76
CA ASN A 391 -18.32 -9.74 -6.79
C ASN A 391 -16.87 -10.01 -6.31
N THR A 392 -16.68 -10.71 -5.19
CA THR A 392 -15.36 -10.93 -4.54
C THR A 392 -14.25 -11.33 -5.52
N MET A 393 -14.52 -12.29 -6.41
CA MET A 393 -13.58 -12.79 -7.41
C MET A 393 -13.09 -11.68 -8.36
N SER A 394 -14.00 -10.85 -8.87
CA SER A 394 -13.63 -9.75 -9.77
C SER A 394 -12.95 -8.61 -9.00
N ALA A 395 -13.38 -8.34 -7.77
CA ALA A 395 -12.78 -7.33 -6.90
C ALA A 395 -11.32 -7.65 -6.57
N VAL A 396 -11.01 -8.90 -6.20
CA VAL A 396 -9.62 -9.29 -5.90
C VAL A 396 -8.73 -9.31 -7.15
N ALA A 397 -9.30 -9.65 -8.32
CA ALA A 397 -8.59 -9.56 -9.59
C ALA A 397 -8.23 -8.10 -9.93
N LYS A 398 -9.19 -7.19 -9.79
CA LYS A 398 -9.01 -5.76 -10.03
C LYS A 398 -8.01 -5.13 -9.06
N ALA A 399 -8.07 -5.50 -7.78
CA ALA A 399 -7.09 -5.12 -6.77
C ALA A 399 -5.67 -5.55 -7.19
N SER A 400 -5.52 -6.80 -7.67
CA SER A 400 -4.22 -7.33 -8.14
C SER A 400 -3.67 -6.57 -9.36
N LEU A 401 -4.50 -6.36 -10.38
CA LEU A 401 -4.09 -5.62 -11.59
C LEU A 401 -3.77 -4.16 -11.28
N THR A 402 -4.53 -3.55 -10.37
CA THR A 402 -4.31 -2.18 -9.89
C THR A 402 -2.95 -2.01 -9.21
N ALA A 403 -2.50 -3.01 -8.45
CA ALA A 403 -1.18 -2.98 -7.85
C ALA A 403 -0.08 -2.78 -8.90
N ASN A 404 -0.15 -3.50 -10.03
CA ASN A 404 0.80 -3.30 -11.13
C ASN A 404 0.63 -1.91 -11.77
N ARG A 405 -0.59 -1.58 -12.19
CA ARG A 405 -0.90 -0.33 -12.93
C ARG A 405 -0.42 0.90 -12.17
N HIS A 406 -0.65 0.95 -10.87
CA HIS A 406 -0.20 2.04 -10.02
C HIS A 406 1.33 2.09 -9.90
N VAL A 407 1.96 0.96 -9.57
CA VAL A 407 3.40 0.91 -9.32
C VAL A 407 4.22 1.17 -10.58
N CYS A 408 3.76 0.66 -11.73
CA CYS A 408 4.36 0.92 -13.04
C CYS A 408 3.93 2.28 -13.64
N GLY A 409 2.99 3.01 -13.03
CA GLY A 409 2.52 4.30 -13.54
C GLY A 409 1.82 4.22 -14.90
N SER A 410 1.14 3.11 -15.19
CA SER A 410 0.50 2.85 -16.49
C SER A 410 -0.89 2.23 -16.33
N PRO A 411 -1.91 2.66 -17.08
CA PRO A 411 -3.22 2.00 -17.07
C PRO A 411 -3.18 0.59 -17.68
N ASP A 412 -2.24 0.35 -18.60
CA ASP A 412 -2.02 -0.93 -19.26
C ASP A 412 -0.83 -1.66 -18.61
N ILE A 413 -0.94 -2.98 -18.50
CA ILE A 413 0.12 -3.83 -17.93
C ILE A 413 1.00 -4.31 -19.08
N ASP A 414 2.27 -3.91 -19.04
CA ASP A 414 3.31 -4.39 -19.95
C ASP A 414 3.93 -5.69 -19.35
N PRO A 415 3.74 -6.86 -19.98
CA PRO A 415 4.31 -8.11 -19.49
C PRO A 415 5.83 -8.08 -19.39
N SER A 416 6.53 -7.29 -20.22
CA SER A 416 8.00 -7.17 -20.16
C SER A 416 8.49 -6.46 -18.90
N LYS A 417 7.59 -5.70 -18.24
CA LYS A 417 7.84 -4.96 -16.99
C LYS A 417 7.13 -5.60 -15.80
N ALA A 418 6.68 -6.84 -15.94
CA ALA A 418 5.93 -7.54 -14.91
C ALA A 418 6.58 -8.88 -14.58
N ARG A 419 6.43 -9.31 -13.32
CA ARG A 419 6.89 -10.60 -12.85
C ARG A 419 5.90 -11.23 -11.89
N LEU A 420 5.61 -12.51 -12.13
CA LEU A 420 4.89 -13.34 -11.17
C LEU A 420 5.88 -13.88 -10.13
N ILE A 421 5.71 -13.50 -8.87
CA ILE A 421 6.55 -13.96 -7.76
C ILE A 421 5.84 -14.91 -6.79
N MET A 422 4.53 -15.12 -6.97
CA MET A 422 3.76 -16.11 -6.23
C MET A 422 4.12 -17.52 -6.69
N ASP A 423 4.23 -18.46 -5.75
CA ASP A 423 4.52 -19.86 -6.01
C ASP A 423 3.46 -20.52 -6.92
N GLU A 424 3.84 -21.59 -7.63
CA GLU A 424 2.95 -22.36 -8.51
C GLU A 424 1.82 -23.09 -7.77
N SER A 425 1.91 -23.17 -6.45
CA SER A 425 0.83 -23.61 -5.58
C SER A 425 1.05 -23.08 -4.17
N PHE A 426 -0.03 -22.91 -3.42
CA PHE A 426 0.02 -22.47 -2.03
C PHE A 426 -0.83 -23.37 -1.12
N SER A 427 -0.43 -23.50 0.14
CA SER A 427 -1.26 -24.16 1.15
C SER A 427 -2.33 -23.18 1.67
N VAL A 428 -3.55 -23.66 1.92
CA VAL A 428 -4.63 -22.83 2.48
C VAL A 428 -4.45 -22.49 3.96
N SER A 429 -3.59 -23.23 4.67
CA SER A 429 -3.21 -23.04 6.07
C SER A 429 -1.78 -23.54 6.31
N SER A 430 -1.12 -23.03 7.36
CA SER A 430 0.21 -23.47 7.78
C SER A 430 0.18 -24.80 8.56
N LYS A 431 -1.01 -25.34 8.84
CA LYS A 431 -1.19 -26.63 9.52
C LYS A 431 -0.66 -27.80 8.67
N GLU A 432 -0.09 -28.79 9.35
CA GLU A 432 0.35 -30.02 8.71
C GLU A 432 -0.83 -30.73 8.02
N GLY A 433 -0.61 -31.24 6.80
CA GLY A 433 -1.65 -31.87 5.99
C GLY A 433 -2.66 -30.91 5.35
N SER A 434 -2.45 -29.58 5.43
CA SER A 434 -3.31 -28.61 4.78
C SER A 434 -3.42 -28.86 3.27
N GLN A 435 -4.63 -28.68 2.72
CA GLN A 435 -4.87 -28.66 1.28
C GLN A 435 -3.95 -27.63 0.60
N ARG A 436 -3.47 -27.98 -0.60
CA ARG A 436 -2.77 -27.08 -1.51
C ARG A 436 -3.65 -26.75 -2.70
N ILE A 437 -3.61 -25.50 -3.12
CA ILE A 437 -4.28 -25.00 -4.32
C ILE A 437 -3.19 -24.68 -5.36
N PRO A 438 -3.23 -25.31 -6.55
CA PRO A 438 -2.35 -24.94 -7.66
C PRO A 438 -2.77 -23.59 -8.25
N LEU A 439 -1.79 -22.80 -8.67
CA LEU A 439 -2.02 -21.58 -9.44
C LEU A 439 -2.34 -21.97 -10.89
N GLU A 440 -3.62 -22.04 -11.23
CA GLU A 440 -4.09 -22.32 -12.58
C GLU A 440 -3.96 -21.06 -13.45
N GLU A 441 -3.08 -21.06 -14.45
CA GLU A 441 -2.83 -19.89 -15.31
C GLU A 441 -4.09 -19.36 -16.01
N THR A 442 -4.98 -20.26 -16.41
CA THR A 442 -6.24 -19.92 -17.10
C THR A 442 -7.36 -19.48 -16.14
N ARG A 443 -7.15 -19.66 -14.83
CA ARG A 443 -8.06 -19.28 -13.75
C ARG A 443 -7.25 -18.84 -12.51
N PRO A 444 -6.54 -17.71 -12.60
CA PRO A 444 -5.53 -17.32 -11.60
C PRO A 444 -6.15 -16.87 -10.27
N VAL A 445 -7.44 -16.53 -10.25
CA VAL A 445 -8.16 -16.22 -9.00
C VAL A 445 -8.73 -17.52 -8.42
N SER A 446 -8.25 -17.88 -7.24
CA SER A 446 -8.71 -19.05 -6.48
C SER A 446 -9.71 -18.61 -5.42
N CYS A 447 -10.96 -19.06 -5.51
CA CYS A 447 -11.99 -18.82 -4.51
C CYS A 447 -12.55 -20.12 -3.94
N TRP A 448 -12.84 -20.15 -2.65
CA TRP A 448 -13.49 -21.27 -1.97
C TRP A 448 -14.28 -20.80 -0.73
N ASP A 449 -15.22 -21.62 -0.31
CA ASP A 449 -16.06 -21.37 0.86
C ASP A 449 -15.48 -21.98 2.14
N GLU A 450 -15.59 -21.26 3.24
CA GLU A 450 -15.35 -21.75 4.60
C GLU A 450 -16.44 -21.23 5.54
N GLU A 451 -16.91 -22.04 6.50
CA GLU A 451 -17.86 -21.62 7.55
C GLU A 451 -19.03 -20.78 7.00
N ASP A 452 -19.03 -19.46 7.20
CA ASP A 452 -20.01 -18.45 6.77
C ASP A 452 -19.48 -17.45 5.72
N TYR A 453 -18.24 -17.61 5.21
CA TYR A 453 -17.58 -16.67 4.31
C TYR A 453 -16.94 -17.35 3.08
N GLU A 454 -16.68 -16.55 2.06
CA GLU A 454 -15.86 -16.88 0.89
C GLU A 454 -14.45 -16.31 1.09
N ILE A 455 -13.43 -17.07 0.70
CA ILE A 455 -12.06 -16.58 0.54
C ILE A 455 -11.72 -16.54 -0.94
N CYS A 456 -11.16 -15.43 -1.43
CA CYS A 456 -10.57 -15.34 -2.75
C CYS A 456 -9.12 -14.85 -2.69
N VAL A 457 -8.23 -15.50 -3.46
CA VAL A 457 -6.81 -15.14 -3.59
C VAL A 457 -6.47 -14.93 -5.06
N ALA A 458 -5.81 -13.82 -5.39
CA ALA A 458 -5.30 -13.53 -6.73
C ALA A 458 -3.79 -13.24 -6.69
N PRO A 459 -2.99 -13.79 -7.61
CA PRO A 459 -1.58 -13.42 -7.73
C PRO A 459 -1.45 -11.97 -8.19
N VAL A 460 -0.39 -11.28 -7.77
CA VAL A 460 -0.01 -9.95 -8.29
C VAL A 460 1.05 -10.12 -9.38
N LEU A 461 0.89 -9.35 -10.46
CA LEU A 461 1.93 -9.18 -11.47
C LEU A 461 2.83 -8.03 -11.02
N VAL A 462 3.93 -8.33 -10.34
CA VAL A 462 4.77 -7.32 -9.69
C VAL A 462 5.52 -6.51 -10.74
N CYS A 463 5.42 -5.19 -10.65
CA CYS A 463 6.16 -4.28 -11.52
C CYS A 463 7.67 -4.42 -11.31
N THR A 464 8.44 -4.58 -12.37
CA THR A 464 9.91 -4.67 -12.32
C THR A 464 10.60 -3.32 -12.54
N GLU A 465 9.89 -2.35 -13.14
CA GLU A 465 10.35 -0.97 -13.34
C GLU A 465 9.46 0.00 -12.54
N VAL A 466 9.77 0.18 -11.26
CA VAL A 466 8.96 0.96 -10.33
C VAL A 466 8.96 2.45 -10.70
N TYR A 467 7.77 3.02 -10.90
CA TYR A 467 7.55 4.45 -11.03
C TYR A 467 7.24 5.11 -9.68
N GLN A 468 6.35 4.52 -8.87
CA GLN A 468 6.01 5.02 -7.54
C GLN A 468 5.48 3.90 -6.65
N THR A 469 5.75 3.97 -5.35
CA THR A 469 5.24 2.98 -4.38
C THR A 469 4.29 3.58 -3.35
N ALA A 470 4.37 4.89 -3.11
CA ALA A 470 3.43 5.63 -2.27
C ALA A 470 1.99 5.52 -2.80
N GLY A 471 1.02 5.42 -1.89
CA GLY A 471 -0.40 5.25 -2.25
C GLY A 471 -0.77 3.90 -2.89
N GLY A 472 0.13 2.92 -2.88
CA GLY A 472 -0.11 1.61 -3.49
C GLY A 472 -1.28 0.83 -2.86
N GLY A 473 -1.28 0.70 -1.53
CA GLY A 473 -2.37 0.05 -0.78
C GLY A 473 -3.70 0.75 -1.01
N ASP A 474 -3.72 2.08 -0.88
CA ASP A 474 -4.90 2.93 -1.10
C ASP A 474 -5.55 2.71 -2.47
N ASN A 475 -4.75 2.70 -3.55
CA ASN A 475 -5.26 2.43 -4.89
C ASN A 475 -5.82 1.01 -5.02
N ILE A 476 -5.14 0.01 -4.44
CA ILE A 476 -5.54 -1.40 -4.47
C ILE A 476 -6.88 -1.60 -3.74
N SER A 477 -7.01 -1.07 -2.53
CA SER A 477 -8.22 -1.14 -1.71
C SER A 477 -9.39 -0.42 -2.39
N ALA A 478 -9.16 0.81 -2.86
CA ALA A 478 -10.19 1.59 -3.57
C ALA A 478 -10.69 0.91 -4.84
N ALA A 479 -9.79 0.40 -5.68
CA ALA A 479 -10.17 -0.28 -6.92
C ALA A 479 -10.95 -1.58 -6.67
N GLY A 480 -10.59 -2.32 -5.62
CA GLY A 480 -11.31 -3.50 -5.17
C GLY A 480 -12.73 -3.15 -4.69
N LEU A 481 -12.85 -2.18 -3.79
CA LEU A 481 -14.12 -1.74 -3.20
C LEU A 481 -15.17 -1.35 -4.25
N VAL A 482 -14.75 -0.69 -5.33
CA VAL A 482 -15.66 -0.22 -6.38
C VAL A 482 -16.49 -1.35 -7.01
N LEU A 483 -15.94 -2.56 -7.12
CA LEU A 483 -16.70 -3.70 -7.64
C LEU A 483 -17.59 -4.40 -6.60
N GLN A 484 -17.47 -4.02 -5.33
CA GLN A 484 -18.18 -4.66 -4.22
C GLN A 484 -19.37 -3.85 -3.69
N ILE A 485 -19.57 -2.64 -4.20
CA ILE A 485 -20.68 -1.73 -3.81
C ILE A 485 -21.81 -1.74 -4.84
#